data_AF-A0A2H6HRY3-F1
#
_entry.id   AF-A0A2H6HRY3-F1
#
_cell.length_a   1.000
_cell.length_b   1.000
_cell.length_c   1.000
_cell.angle_alpha   90.00
_cell.angle_beta   90.00
_cell.angle_gamma   90.00
#
_symmetry.space_group_name_H-M   'P 1'
#
loop_
_entity.id
_entity.type
_entity.pdbx_description
1 polymer ?
#
loop_
_entity_poly.entity_id
_entity_poly.type
_entity_poly.pdbx_seq_one_letter_code
_entity_poly.pdbx_strand_id
1 'polypeptide(L)'
;MMKNLVILALLLLAVVSSSHAVSPPVALASLDVGHVLKEADSRVTRYRYLLNSLDSKYTESTSRIGDMTVTAQEQLKDHYGLSSSLKTILEDTNIIIRSIKNPKPSFAEWVAAYVVLVGGGQNHSEAALDLQALAQTLGY
;
A
#
# COMPACT_ATOMS: atom_id res chain seq x y z
N MET A 1 0.39 -12.38 54.87
CA MET A 1 1.35 -11.52 54.13
C MET A 1 1.75 -12.04 52.74
N MET A 2 1.58 -13.33 52.39
CA MET A 2 2.02 -13.86 51.08
C MET A 2 1.08 -13.61 49.88
N LYS A 3 -0.18 -13.18 50.10
CA LYS A 3 -1.15 -12.95 48.99
C LYS A 3 -0.82 -11.73 48.11
N ASN A 4 -0.12 -10.73 48.65
CA ASN A 4 0.18 -9.50 47.90
C ASN A 4 1.40 -9.65 46.97
N LEU A 5 2.25 -10.65 47.18
CA LEU A 5 3.41 -10.93 46.33
C LEU A 5 3.04 -11.70 45.06
N VAL A 6 2.03 -12.57 45.13
CA VAL A 6 1.54 -13.35 43.97
C VAL A 6 0.82 -12.45 42.96
N ILE A 7 0.11 -11.42 43.42
CA ILE A 7 -0.58 -10.46 42.55
C ILE A 7 0.42 -9.56 41.82
N LEU A 8 1.55 -9.20 42.47
CA LEU A 8 2.61 -8.41 41.83
C LEU A 8 3.34 -9.20 40.73
N ALA A 9 3.55 -10.51 40.92
CA ALA A 9 4.17 -11.37 39.90
C ALA A 9 3.27 -11.61 38.67
N LEU A 10 1.95 -11.63 38.85
CA LEU A 10 0.98 -11.74 37.75
C LEU A 10 0.84 -10.43 36.95
N LEU A 11 1.09 -9.27 37.56
CA LEU A 11 1.11 -7.98 36.88
C LEU A 11 2.40 -7.73 36.06
N LEU A 12 3.50 -8.41 36.40
CA LEU A 12 4.77 -8.32 35.68
C LEU A 12 4.84 -9.19 34.41
N LEU A 13 3.92 -10.16 34.23
CA LEU A 13 3.82 -10.95 33.01
C LEU A 13 2.94 -10.31 31.92
N ALA A 14 2.27 -9.19 32.20
CA ALA A 14 1.42 -8.49 31.24
C ALA A 14 2.16 -7.42 30.40
N VAL A 15 3.47 -7.22 30.60
CA VAL A 15 4.24 -6.11 29.98
C VAL A 15 5.33 -6.62 29.01
N VAL A 16 5.09 -7.74 28.31
CA VAL A 16 5.92 -8.12 27.16
C VAL A 16 5.06 -8.65 26.01
N SER A 17 4.00 -7.94 25.67
CA SER A 17 3.50 -7.98 24.29
C SER A 17 4.16 -6.81 23.57
N SER A 18 5.39 -7.01 23.09
CA SER A 18 5.99 -6.11 22.13
C SER A 18 5.07 -6.07 20.92
N SER A 19 4.27 -5.01 20.83
CA SER A 19 3.48 -4.66 19.66
C SER A 19 4.45 -4.36 18.52
N HIS A 20 5.00 -5.41 17.92
CA HIS A 20 5.66 -5.29 16.64
C HIS A 20 4.55 -4.87 15.68
N ALA A 21 4.50 -3.57 15.36
CA ALA A 21 3.60 -3.06 14.36
C ALA A 21 3.76 -3.93 13.12
N VAL A 22 2.64 -4.50 12.64
CA VAL A 22 2.62 -5.33 11.44
C VAL A 22 3.21 -4.50 10.30
N SER A 23 4.19 -5.04 9.59
CA SER A 23 4.85 -4.30 8.51
C SER A 23 3.82 -3.92 7.43
N PRO A 24 3.94 -2.74 6.77
CA PRO A 24 3.01 -2.36 5.71
C PRO A 24 2.82 -3.43 4.61
N PRO A 25 3.87 -4.15 4.16
CA PRO A 25 3.70 -5.27 3.23
C PRO A 25 2.79 -6.39 3.75
N VAL A 26 2.93 -6.78 5.03
CA VAL A 26 2.07 -7.82 5.62
C VAL A 26 0.65 -7.33 5.76
N ALA A 27 0.45 -6.09 6.23
CA ALA A 27 -0.86 -5.52 6.42
C ALA A 27 -1.64 -5.46 5.10
N LEU A 28 -1.05 -4.90 4.04
CA LEU A 28 -1.70 -4.77 2.74
C LEU A 28 -1.96 -6.13 2.09
N ALA A 29 -0.98 -7.04 2.11
CA ALA A 29 -1.15 -8.37 1.52
C ALA A 29 -2.23 -9.18 2.27
N SER A 30 -2.31 -9.04 3.60
CA SER A 30 -3.33 -9.69 4.42
C SER A 30 -4.73 -9.13 4.17
N LEU A 31 -4.82 -7.80 4.00
CA LEU A 31 -6.07 -7.12 3.68
C LEU A 31 -6.61 -7.58 2.31
N ASP A 32 -5.74 -7.68 1.30
CA ASP A 32 -6.13 -8.06 -0.06
C ASP A 32 -6.63 -9.52 -0.15
N VAL A 33 -6.11 -10.42 0.70
CA VAL A 33 -6.50 -11.84 0.71
C VAL A 33 -7.55 -12.19 1.77
N GLY A 34 -7.93 -11.24 2.63
CA GLY A 34 -8.94 -11.41 3.67
C GLY A 34 -8.51 -12.26 4.89
N HIS A 35 -7.21 -12.51 5.09
CA HIS A 35 -6.67 -13.19 6.27
C HIS A 35 -5.22 -12.82 6.55
N VAL A 36 -4.78 -12.97 7.81
CA VAL A 36 -3.42 -12.60 8.22
C VAL A 36 -2.37 -13.51 7.59
N LEU A 37 -1.40 -12.91 6.90
CA LEU A 37 -0.25 -13.58 6.31
C LEU A 37 0.99 -13.48 7.19
N LYS A 38 1.94 -14.40 6.97
CA LYS A 38 3.26 -14.40 7.61
C LYS A 38 4.24 -13.59 6.76
N GLU A 39 5.26 -13.00 7.40
CA GLU A 39 6.31 -12.22 6.73
C GLU A 39 7.02 -12.93 5.56
N ALA A 40 7.15 -14.26 5.65
CA ALA A 40 7.80 -15.10 4.64
C ALA A 40 6.88 -15.51 3.47
N ASP A 41 5.60 -15.14 3.50
CA ASP A 41 4.67 -15.44 2.39
C ASP A 41 5.12 -14.75 1.09
N SER A 42 4.99 -15.45 -0.04
CA SER A 42 5.40 -14.93 -1.35
C SER A 42 4.59 -13.69 -1.75
N ARG A 43 3.33 -13.59 -1.32
CA ARG A 43 2.48 -12.42 -1.54
C ARG A 43 3.01 -11.22 -0.77
N VAL A 44 3.36 -11.40 0.51
CA VAL A 44 3.99 -10.33 1.31
C VAL A 44 5.29 -9.87 0.66
N THR A 45 6.09 -10.80 0.13
CA THR A 45 7.32 -10.48 -0.59
C THR A 45 7.06 -9.62 -1.84
N ARG A 46 5.98 -9.91 -2.59
CA ARG A 46 5.56 -9.08 -3.73
C ARG A 46 5.16 -7.67 -3.30
N TYR A 47 4.38 -7.52 -2.24
CA TYR A 47 4.00 -6.20 -1.72
C TYR A 47 5.21 -5.41 -1.23
N ARG A 48 6.15 -6.07 -0.54
CA ARG A 48 7.40 -5.45 -0.09
C ARG A 48 8.21 -4.91 -1.28
N TYR A 49 8.32 -5.69 -2.34
CA TYR A 49 8.96 -5.25 -3.58
C TYR A 49 8.25 -4.03 -4.20
N LEU A 50 6.92 -4.07 -4.33
CA LEU A 50 6.15 -2.99 -4.94
C LEU A 50 6.25 -1.69 -4.14
N LEU A 51 6.08 -1.75 -2.82
CA LEU A 51 6.18 -0.58 -1.96
C LEU A 51 7.58 0.05 -2.00
N ASN A 52 8.63 -0.77 -1.92
CA ASN A 52 10.01 -0.27 -2.02
C ASN A 52 10.29 0.35 -3.40
N SER A 53 9.76 -0.25 -4.47
CA SER A 53 9.87 0.29 -5.83
C SER A 53 9.18 1.65 -5.93
N LEU A 54 7.97 1.79 -5.39
CA LEU A 54 7.22 3.04 -5.40
C LEU A 54 7.89 4.13 -4.54
N ASP A 55 8.32 3.81 -3.32
CA ASP A 55 9.06 4.72 -2.42
C ASP A 55 10.34 5.28 -3.10
N SER A 56 11.01 4.44 -3.89
CA SER A 56 12.17 4.88 -4.66
C SER A 56 11.82 5.89 -5.77
N LYS A 57 10.59 5.88 -6.30
CA LYS A 57 10.13 6.68 -7.44
C LYS A 57 9.36 7.94 -7.04
N TYR A 58 8.65 7.90 -5.92
CA TYR A 58 7.75 8.95 -5.47
C TYR A 58 8.25 9.66 -4.21
N THR A 59 7.64 10.79 -3.86
CA THR A 59 8.02 11.57 -2.67
C THR A 59 7.59 10.91 -1.35
N GLU A 60 6.60 10.04 -1.40
CA GLU A 60 5.93 9.48 -0.23
C GLU A 60 6.60 8.18 0.24
N SER A 61 6.66 8.02 1.57
CA SER A 61 7.19 6.81 2.19
C SER A 61 6.32 5.59 1.91
N THR A 62 6.91 4.40 1.99
CA THR A 62 6.23 3.10 1.96
C THR A 62 4.90 3.03 2.73
N SER A 63 4.84 3.54 3.98
CA SER A 63 3.60 3.50 4.78
C SER A 63 2.49 4.35 4.15
N ARG A 64 2.83 5.59 3.79
CA ARG A 64 1.87 6.53 3.17
C ARG A 64 1.39 6.05 1.80
N ILE A 65 2.26 5.42 1.00
CA ILE A 65 1.88 4.77 -0.25
C ILE A 65 0.85 3.66 0.01
N GLY A 66 1.05 2.85 1.06
CA GLY A 66 0.09 1.83 1.47
C GLY A 66 -1.27 2.41 1.83
N ASP A 67 -1.32 3.43 2.68
CA ASP A 67 -2.56 4.10 3.09
C ASP A 67 -3.32 4.69 1.90
N MET A 68 -2.59 5.34 0.97
CA MET A 68 -3.17 5.90 -0.26
C MET A 68 -3.68 4.83 -1.22
N THR A 69 -3.04 3.67 -1.25
CA THR A 69 -3.51 2.53 -2.06
C THR A 69 -4.84 1.99 -1.53
N VAL A 70 -4.97 1.87 -0.20
CA VAL A 70 -6.24 1.48 0.43
C VAL A 70 -7.32 2.52 0.14
N THR A 71 -6.99 3.80 0.31
CA THR A 71 -7.91 4.90 -0.02
C THR A 71 -8.36 4.86 -1.49
N ALA A 72 -7.44 4.58 -2.42
CA ALA A 72 -7.76 4.45 -3.84
C ALA A 72 -8.71 3.27 -4.13
N GLN A 73 -8.50 2.12 -3.48
CA GLN A 73 -9.41 0.98 -3.58
C GLN A 73 -10.81 1.32 -3.05
N GLU A 74 -10.88 1.99 -1.89
CA GLU A 74 -12.14 2.44 -1.31
C GLU A 74 -12.85 3.43 -2.24
N GLN A 75 -12.14 4.38 -2.83
CA GLN A 75 -12.72 5.32 -3.80
C GLN A 75 -13.27 4.63 -5.05
N LEU A 76 -12.54 3.66 -5.61
CA LEU A 76 -13.01 2.87 -6.75
C LEU A 76 -14.31 2.12 -6.41
N LYS A 77 -14.39 1.56 -5.20
CA LYS A 77 -15.57 0.85 -4.73
C LYS A 77 -16.74 1.79 -4.45
N ASP A 78 -16.52 2.82 -3.64
CA ASP A 78 -17.60 3.61 -3.05
C ASP A 78 -18.14 4.67 -4.01
N HIS A 79 -17.31 5.19 -4.92
CA HIS A 79 -17.73 6.21 -5.89
C HIS A 79 -18.06 5.63 -7.26
N TYR A 80 -17.44 4.52 -7.65
CA TYR A 80 -17.59 3.96 -9.00
C TYR A 80 -18.17 2.53 -9.01
N GLY A 81 -18.38 1.91 -7.86
CA GLY A 81 -18.90 0.54 -7.78
C GLY A 81 -17.91 -0.53 -8.27
N LEU A 82 -16.62 -0.20 -8.36
CA LEU A 82 -15.59 -1.08 -8.92
C LEU A 82 -14.80 -1.77 -7.81
N SER A 83 -14.72 -3.10 -7.89
CA SER A 83 -13.88 -3.89 -7.00
C SER A 83 -12.51 -4.13 -7.62
N SER A 84 -11.46 -3.61 -6.99
CA SER A 84 -10.08 -3.76 -7.44
C SER A 84 -9.21 -4.31 -6.30
N SER A 85 -8.20 -5.10 -6.62
CA SER A 85 -7.23 -5.56 -5.61
C SER A 85 -6.20 -4.47 -5.32
N LEU A 86 -5.73 -4.40 -4.07
CA LEU A 86 -4.62 -3.51 -3.68
C LEU A 86 -3.36 -3.80 -4.50
N LYS A 87 -3.13 -5.09 -4.81
CA LYS A 87 -2.02 -5.53 -5.66
C LYS A 87 -2.10 -4.90 -7.04
N THR A 88 -3.27 -4.91 -7.68
CA THR A 88 -3.50 -4.31 -9.00
C THR A 88 -3.15 -2.83 -8.97
N ILE A 89 -3.69 -2.08 -8.00
CA ILE A 89 -3.42 -0.63 -7.88
C ILE A 89 -1.92 -0.36 -7.71
N LEU A 90 -1.21 -1.10 -6.86
CA LEU A 90 0.24 -0.95 -6.68
C LEU A 90 1.04 -1.32 -7.94
N GLU A 91 0.65 -2.37 -8.64
CA GLU A 91 1.33 -2.83 -9.86
C GLU A 91 1.19 -1.80 -10.97
N ASP A 92 -0.03 -1.31 -11.19
CA ASP A 92 -0.36 -0.39 -12.25
C ASP A 92 0.24 1.00 -12.00
N THR A 93 0.14 1.51 -10.77
CA THR A 93 0.81 2.77 -10.41
C THR A 93 2.34 2.66 -10.49
N ASN A 94 2.92 1.50 -10.20
CA ASN A 94 4.36 1.30 -10.33
C ASN A 94 4.84 1.30 -11.79
N ILE A 95 3.95 1.08 -12.76
CA ILE A 95 4.25 1.17 -14.19
C ILE A 95 4.29 2.63 -14.66
N ILE A 96 3.45 3.51 -14.09
CA ILE A 96 3.33 4.92 -14.52
C ILE A 96 4.70 5.61 -14.58
N ILE A 97 5.47 5.54 -13.50
CA ILE A 97 6.82 6.12 -13.41
C ILE A 97 7.87 5.02 -13.63
N ARG A 98 8.53 5.02 -14.79
CA ARG A 98 9.54 4.01 -15.14
C ARG A 98 10.93 4.31 -14.57
N SER A 99 11.30 5.58 -14.47
CA SER A 99 12.62 6.02 -14.04
C SER A 99 12.52 6.99 -12.87
N ILE A 100 13.50 6.94 -11.97
CA ILE A 100 13.62 7.94 -10.90
C ILE A 100 14.00 9.27 -11.55
N LYS A 101 13.17 10.29 -11.30
CA LYS A 101 13.36 11.65 -11.80
C LYS A 101 13.46 12.59 -10.62
N ASN A 102 14.20 13.68 -10.82
CA ASN A 102 14.33 14.76 -9.85
C ASN A 102 13.72 16.04 -10.44
N PRO A 103 12.74 16.67 -9.75
CA PRO A 103 12.15 16.20 -8.49
C PRO A 103 11.31 14.92 -8.67
N LYS A 104 11.22 14.10 -7.61
CA LYS A 104 10.32 12.93 -7.60
C LYS A 104 8.86 13.42 -7.68
N PRO A 105 7.98 12.79 -8.46
CA PRO A 105 6.56 13.12 -8.46
C PRO A 105 5.86 12.67 -7.17
N SER A 106 4.65 13.19 -6.93
CA SER A 106 3.78 12.76 -5.82
C SER A 106 2.99 11.51 -6.20
N PHE A 107 3.08 10.46 -5.39
CA PHE A 107 2.24 9.26 -5.53
C PHE A 107 0.76 9.61 -5.43
N ALA A 108 0.39 10.54 -4.54
CA ALA A 108 -0.99 10.96 -4.33
C ALA A 108 -1.64 11.49 -5.63
N GLU A 109 -0.92 12.31 -6.39
CA GLU A 109 -1.41 12.87 -7.66
C GLU A 109 -1.64 11.76 -8.70
N TRP A 110 -0.66 10.87 -8.87
CA TRP A 110 -0.72 9.83 -9.89
C TRP A 110 -1.73 8.72 -9.55
N VAL A 111 -1.86 8.33 -8.28
CA VAL A 111 -2.88 7.35 -7.87
C VAL A 111 -4.29 7.94 -7.96
N ALA A 112 -4.47 9.24 -7.67
CA ALA A 112 -5.77 9.90 -7.84
C ALA A 112 -6.16 10.00 -9.33
N ALA A 113 -5.23 10.38 -10.20
CA ALA A 113 -5.46 10.39 -11.64
C ALA A 113 -5.83 8.99 -12.17
N TYR A 114 -5.14 7.96 -11.67
CA TYR A 114 -5.44 6.56 -11.97
C TYR A 114 -6.87 6.17 -11.55
N VAL A 115 -7.28 6.51 -10.33
CA VAL A 115 -8.66 6.26 -9.84
C VAL A 115 -9.70 6.92 -10.74
N VAL A 116 -9.46 8.17 -11.17
CA VAL A 116 -10.39 8.89 -12.06
C VAL A 116 -10.52 8.21 -13.42
N LEU A 117 -9.40 7.78 -14.03
CA LEU A 117 -9.45 7.10 -15.34
C LEU A 117 -10.17 5.75 -15.27
N VAL A 118 -9.85 4.93 -14.27
CA VAL A 118 -10.50 3.64 -14.06
C VAL A 118 -11.98 3.83 -13.72
N GLY A 119 -12.30 4.76 -12.81
CA GLY A 119 -13.67 5.11 -12.47
C GLY A 119 -14.47 5.69 -13.65
N GLY A 120 -13.79 6.35 -14.59
CA GLY A 120 -14.35 6.83 -15.86
C GLY A 120 -14.60 5.74 -16.90
N GLY A 121 -14.29 4.47 -16.60
CA GLY A 121 -14.60 3.31 -17.43
C GLY A 121 -13.41 2.71 -18.18
N GLN A 122 -12.19 3.26 -18.05
CA GLN A 122 -11.01 2.59 -18.56
C GLN A 122 -10.70 1.33 -17.73
N ASN A 123 -10.12 0.31 -18.35
CA ASN A 123 -9.55 -0.76 -17.56
C ASN A 123 -8.22 -0.32 -16.92
N HIS A 124 -7.81 -1.04 -15.88
CA HIS A 124 -6.63 -0.73 -15.09
C HIS A 124 -5.33 -0.58 -15.92
N SER A 125 -5.12 -1.49 -16.89
CA SER A 125 -3.93 -1.47 -17.72
C SER A 125 -3.91 -0.28 -18.68
N GLU A 126 -5.06 0.07 -19.27
CA GLU A 126 -5.20 1.25 -20.13
C GLU A 126 -4.87 2.53 -19.34
N ALA A 127 -5.48 2.69 -18.17
CA ALA A 127 -5.24 3.86 -17.31
C ALA A 127 -3.75 4.00 -16.94
N ALA A 128 -3.09 2.89 -16.60
CA ALA A 128 -1.65 2.90 -16.28
C ALA A 128 -0.77 3.31 -17.46
N LEU A 129 -1.10 2.83 -18.67
CA LEU A 129 -0.34 3.13 -19.88
C LEU A 129 -0.56 4.57 -20.36
N ASP A 130 -1.79 5.07 -20.30
CA ASP A 130 -2.11 6.46 -20.63
C ASP A 130 -1.40 7.42 -19.67
N LEU A 131 -1.41 7.14 -18.37
CA LEU A 131 -0.68 7.93 -17.38
C LEU A 131 0.83 7.83 -17.54
N GLN A 132 1.35 6.66 -17.94
CA GLN A 132 2.76 6.53 -18.29
C GLN A 132 3.13 7.41 -19.49
N ALA A 133 2.32 7.43 -20.54
CA ALA A 133 2.56 8.28 -21.70
C ALA A 133 2.51 9.77 -21.33
N LEU A 134 1.56 10.16 -20.46
CA LEU A 134 1.50 11.50 -19.90
C LEU A 134 2.74 11.84 -19.08
N ALA A 135 3.17 10.95 -18.18
CA ALA A 135 4.36 11.11 -17.37
C ALA A 135 5.60 11.39 -18.24
N GLN A 136 5.80 10.60 -19.30
CA GLN A 136 6.89 10.79 -20.26
C GLN A 136 6.84 12.16 -20.95
N THR A 137 5.63 12.60 -21.33
CA THR A 137 5.42 13.91 -21.98
C THR A 137 5.76 15.06 -21.04
N LEU A 138 5.49 14.90 -19.74
CA LEU A 138 5.82 15.87 -18.69
C LEU A 138 7.28 15.78 -18.22
N GLY A 139 8.07 14.85 -18.75
CA GLY A 139 9.48 14.68 -18.44
C GLY A 139 9.79 13.71 -17.29
N TYR A 140 8.79 12.97 -16.81
CA TYR A 140 8.93 11.94 -15.79
C TYR A 140 9.32 10.55 -16.36
#